data_AF-U2ZIQ0-F1
#
_entry.id   AF-U2ZIQ0-F1
#
_cell.length_a   1.000
_cell.length_b   1.000
_cell.length_c   1.000
_cell.angle_alpha   90.00
_cell.angle_beta   90.00
_cell.angle_gamma   90.00
#
_symmetry.space_group_name_H-M   'P 1'
#
loop_
_entity.id
_entity.type
_entity.pdbx_description
1 polymer ?
#
loop_
_entity_poly.entity_id
_entity_poly.type
_entity_poly.pdbx_seq_one_letter_code
_entity_poly.pdbx_strand_id
1 'polypeptide(L)'
;MGIYIYVDKRKSKIQERKIQSQVQKQEKLTEPYNELIRIISLFPNRTPYDVMTLLSYGPNFSSENFDLVNRILEIQIKEDYQKRLERKGLTYQDEEDIKTEIRNREHYIKEIEKIKNQYFLAKQEYELFRHTDKIIELYASQDVKNCLVEFDVTWHNAFIAGRTLEYADGRQNRLDDIRWKLEQVIRTDLGII
;
A
#
# COMPACT_ATOMS: atom_id res chain seq x y z
N MET A 1 -11.33 -56.38 19.68
CA MET A 1 -12.03 -55.57 18.65
C MET A 1 -12.70 -54.29 19.18
N GLY A 2 -13.24 -54.23 20.41
CA GLY A 2 -14.00 -53.06 20.89
C GLY A 2 -13.22 -51.74 21.08
N ILE A 3 -11.95 -51.80 21.49
CA ILE A 3 -11.12 -50.59 21.72
C ILE A 3 -10.78 -49.89 20.39
N TYR A 4 -10.50 -50.66 19.34
CA TYR A 4 -10.12 -50.13 18.03
C TYR A 4 -11.27 -49.34 17.37
N ILE A 5 -12.50 -49.87 17.44
CA ILE A 5 -13.71 -49.23 16.92
C ILE A 5 -14.03 -47.92 17.67
N TYR A 6 -13.76 -47.87 18.98
CA TYR A 6 -14.01 -46.67 19.79
C TYR A 6 -13.02 -45.53 19.47
N VAL A 7 -11.74 -45.86 19.31
CA VAL A 7 -10.70 -44.89 18.91
C VAL A 7 -10.99 -44.33 17.52
N ASP A 8 -11.43 -45.17 16.58
CA ASP A 8 -11.76 -44.78 15.21
C ASP A 8 -12.98 -43.85 15.15
N LYS A 9 -14.07 -44.18 15.87
CA LYS A 9 -15.24 -43.30 16.00
C LYS A 9 -14.91 -41.95 16.65
N ARG A 10 -13.98 -41.90 17.62
CA ARG A 10 -13.55 -40.65 18.25
C ARG A 10 -12.74 -39.79 17.28
N LYS A 11 -11.87 -40.40 16.46
CA LYS A 11 -11.13 -39.69 15.40
C LYS A 11 -12.08 -39.11 14.34
N SER A 12 -13.09 -39.86 13.89
CA SER A 12 -14.13 -39.37 12.96
C SER A 12 -14.86 -38.14 13.49
N LYS A 13 -15.35 -38.18 14.74
CA LYS A 13 -16.06 -37.04 15.35
C LYS A 13 -15.20 -35.80 15.51
N ILE A 14 -13.90 -35.96 15.79
CA ILE A 14 -12.97 -34.82 15.86
C ILE A 14 -12.78 -34.22 14.47
N GLN A 15 -12.66 -35.04 13.43
CA GLN A 15 -12.54 -34.59 12.06
C GLN A 15 -13.79 -33.86 11.58
N GLU A 16 -14.98 -34.39 11.85
CA GLU A 16 -16.27 -33.74 11.55
C GLU A 16 -16.39 -32.36 12.22
N ARG A 17 -16.01 -32.26 13.51
CA ARG A 17 -16.02 -30.98 14.22
C ARG A 17 -15.04 -29.97 13.62
N LYS A 18 -13.85 -30.41 13.21
CA LYS A 18 -12.87 -29.56 12.53
C LYS A 18 -13.39 -29.03 11.21
N ILE A 19 -13.98 -29.90 10.39
CA ILE A 19 -14.61 -29.51 9.12
C ILE A 19 -15.73 -28.50 9.36
N GLN A 20 -16.61 -28.77 10.32
CA GLN A 20 -17.71 -27.87 10.65
C GLN A 20 -17.23 -26.50 11.14
N SER A 21 -16.20 -26.46 12.00
CA SER A 21 -15.61 -25.19 12.44
C SER A 21 -14.95 -24.42 11.30
N GLN A 22 -14.36 -25.12 10.32
CA GLN A 22 -13.75 -24.50 9.15
C GLN A 22 -14.82 -23.90 8.23
N VAL A 23 -15.92 -24.62 7.98
CA VAL A 23 -17.05 -24.11 7.19
C VAL A 23 -17.66 -22.87 7.83
N GLN A 24 -17.92 -22.89 9.14
CA GLN A 24 -18.43 -21.71 9.86
C GLN A 24 -17.48 -20.51 9.80
N LYS A 25 -16.17 -20.79 9.80
CA LYS A 25 -15.15 -19.75 9.66
C LYS A 25 -15.17 -19.14 8.26
N GLN A 26 -15.25 -19.97 7.21
CA GLN A 26 -15.40 -19.51 5.83
C GLN A 26 -16.66 -18.64 5.65
N GLU A 27 -17.81 -19.08 6.17
CA GLU A 27 -19.07 -18.33 6.10
C GLU A 27 -18.96 -16.93 6.72
N LYS A 28 -18.20 -16.79 7.81
CA LYS A 28 -18.01 -15.50 8.49
C LYS A 28 -16.98 -14.61 7.82
N LEU A 29 -15.89 -15.17 7.30
CA LEU A 29 -14.72 -14.40 6.88
C LEU A 29 -14.62 -14.14 5.38
N THR A 30 -15.34 -14.89 4.53
CA THR A 30 -15.20 -14.75 3.07
C THR A 30 -15.47 -13.32 2.59
N GLU A 31 -16.62 -12.75 2.96
CA GLU A 31 -16.97 -11.36 2.56
C GLU A 31 -16.03 -10.32 3.20
N PRO A 32 -15.78 -10.32 4.54
CA PRO A 32 -14.81 -9.40 5.14
C PRO A 32 -13.41 -9.46 4.52
N TYR A 33 -12.93 -10.66 4.15
CA TYR A 33 -11.63 -10.81 3.49
C TYR A 33 -11.63 -10.29 2.05
N ASN A 34 -12.70 -10.51 1.29
CA ASN A 34 -12.84 -9.95 -0.05
C ASN A 34 -12.85 -8.41 -0.01
N GLU A 35 -13.60 -7.84 0.93
CA GLU A 35 -13.65 -6.39 1.14
C GLU A 35 -12.29 -5.83 1.57
N LEU A 36 -11.62 -6.48 2.53
CA LEU A 36 -10.28 -6.11 2.98
C LEU A 36 -9.26 -6.09 1.82
N ILE A 37 -9.23 -7.15 0.99
CA ILE A 37 -8.33 -7.24 -0.16
C ILE A 37 -8.62 -6.12 -1.15
N ARG A 38 -9.90 -5.83 -1.44
CA ARG A 38 -10.30 -4.73 -2.31
C ARG A 38 -9.77 -3.39 -1.79
N ILE A 39 -9.99 -3.10 -0.50
CA ILE A 39 -9.58 -1.84 0.13
C ILE A 39 -8.05 -1.69 0.12
N ILE A 40 -7.31 -2.73 0.51
CA ILE A 40 -5.84 -2.69 0.52
C ILE A 40 -5.26 -2.52 -0.89
N SER A 41 -5.93 -3.05 -1.91
CA SER A 41 -5.55 -2.86 -3.31
C SER A 41 -5.70 -1.42 -3.80
N LEU A 42 -6.53 -0.60 -3.12
CA LEU A 42 -6.67 0.82 -3.45
C LEU A 42 -5.45 1.64 -3.06
N PHE A 43 -4.64 1.23 -2.09
CA PHE A 43 -3.46 2.02 -1.69
C PHE A 43 -2.52 2.26 -2.88
N PRO A 44 -1.92 3.45 -3.03
CA PRO A 44 -0.94 3.65 -4.08
C PRO A 44 0.33 2.84 -3.76
N ASN A 45 0.89 2.19 -4.78
CA ASN A 45 2.16 1.48 -4.65
C ASN A 45 3.38 2.39 -4.88
N ARG A 46 3.21 3.72 -4.91
CA ARG A 46 4.31 4.67 -5.03
C ARG A 46 4.06 5.83 -4.07
N THR A 47 5.14 6.35 -3.53
CA THR A 47 5.18 7.58 -2.74
C THR A 47 5.66 8.75 -3.60
N PRO A 48 5.49 10.00 -3.13
CA PRO A 48 6.14 11.15 -3.75
C PRO A 48 7.67 10.98 -3.91
N TYR A 49 8.35 10.29 -2.98
CA TYR A 49 9.78 10.02 -3.13
C TYR A 49 10.07 9.05 -4.28
N ASP A 50 9.25 8.00 -4.44
CA ASP A 50 9.40 7.04 -5.54
C ASP A 50 9.18 7.73 -6.92
N VAL A 51 8.34 8.76 -6.97
CA VAL A 51 8.12 9.58 -8.18
C VAL A 51 9.28 10.53 -8.45
N MET A 52 9.83 11.16 -7.41
CA MET A 52 10.86 12.20 -7.52
C MET A 52 12.30 11.66 -7.43
N THR A 53 12.53 10.37 -7.70
CA THR A 53 13.84 9.70 -7.53
C THR A 53 14.99 10.35 -8.29
N LEU A 54 14.71 10.97 -9.44
CA LEU A 54 15.72 11.62 -10.29
C LEU A 54 15.81 13.14 -10.06
N LEU A 55 15.01 13.71 -9.15
CA LEU A 55 15.01 15.15 -8.92
C LEU A 55 16.22 15.55 -8.06
N SER A 56 17.15 16.31 -8.65
CA SER A 56 18.16 17.00 -7.85
C SER A 56 17.48 18.03 -6.92
N TYR A 57 17.77 17.98 -5.62
CA TYR A 57 17.18 18.86 -4.61
C TYR A 57 15.64 18.76 -4.49
N GLY A 58 15.16 17.51 -4.42
CA GLY A 58 13.76 17.19 -4.15
C GLY A 58 13.23 17.76 -2.83
N PRO A 59 11.97 18.22 -2.79
CA PRO A 59 11.30 18.49 -1.52
C PRO A 59 11.18 17.23 -0.68
N ASN A 60 11.28 17.39 0.65
CA ASN A 60 11.07 16.29 1.59
C ASN A 60 9.57 16.01 1.77
N PHE A 61 9.20 14.75 1.57
CA PHE A 61 7.87 14.23 1.85
C PHE A 61 7.83 13.53 3.21
N SER A 62 6.86 13.88 4.05
CA SER A 62 6.56 13.25 5.35
C SER A 62 5.26 13.80 5.90
N SER A 63 4.64 13.11 6.86
CA SER A 63 3.42 13.55 7.52
C SER A 63 2.30 13.92 6.53
N GLU A 64 2.19 13.14 5.45
CA GLU A 64 1.14 13.32 4.43
C GLU A 64 1.18 14.73 3.77
N ASN A 65 2.33 15.40 3.75
CA ASN A 65 2.50 16.77 3.29
C ASN A 65 2.49 16.94 1.75
N PHE A 66 1.61 16.23 1.04
CA PHE A 66 1.48 16.22 -0.42
C PHE A 66 1.36 17.64 -1.01
N ASP A 67 0.51 18.48 -0.43
CA ASP A 67 0.28 19.85 -0.91
C ASP A 67 1.53 20.74 -0.77
N LEU A 68 2.30 20.55 0.30
CA LEU A 68 3.54 21.29 0.51
C LEU A 68 4.59 20.88 -0.52
N VAL A 69 4.72 19.57 -0.78
CA VAL A 69 5.62 19.04 -1.80
C VAL A 69 5.29 19.64 -3.17
N ASN A 70 4.02 19.58 -3.60
CA ASN A 70 3.59 20.17 -4.87
C ASN A 70 3.86 21.67 -4.93
N ARG A 71 3.55 22.40 -3.86
CA ARG A 71 3.81 23.85 -3.78
C ARG A 71 5.29 24.20 -3.89
N ILE A 72 6.18 23.39 -3.30
CA ILE A 72 7.64 23.60 -3.45
C ILE A 72 8.06 23.39 -4.91
N LEU A 73 7.55 22.35 -5.59
CA LEU A 73 7.84 22.10 -7.01
C LEU A 73 7.34 23.25 -7.89
N GLU A 74 6.14 23.78 -7.63
CA GLU A 74 5.59 24.96 -8.32
C GLU A 74 6.47 26.20 -8.14
N ILE A 75 6.95 26.43 -6.90
CA ILE A 75 7.89 27.53 -6.62
C ILE A 75 9.21 27.34 -7.36
N GLN A 76 9.76 26.11 -7.39
CA GLN A 76 10.98 25.82 -8.16
C GLN A 76 10.79 26.14 -9.65
N ILE A 77 9.67 25.69 -10.24
CA ILE A 77 9.34 26.00 -11.65
C ILE A 77 9.30 27.51 -11.87
N LYS A 78 8.50 28.23 -11.07
CA LYS A 78 8.18 29.64 -11.29
C LYS A 78 9.33 30.58 -10.94
N GLU A 79 9.95 30.37 -9.79
CA GLU A 79 10.88 31.34 -9.20
C GLU A 79 12.35 31.03 -9.53
N ASP A 80 12.68 29.81 -9.94
CA ASP A 80 14.04 29.44 -10.37
C ASP A 80 14.11 29.15 -11.87
N TYR A 81 13.47 28.09 -12.36
CA TYR A 81 13.67 27.63 -13.74
C TYR A 81 13.12 28.60 -14.79
N GLN A 82 11.93 29.15 -14.60
CA GLN A 82 11.37 30.16 -15.52
C GLN A 82 12.24 31.43 -15.55
N LYS A 83 12.73 31.92 -14.40
CA LYS A 83 13.64 33.08 -14.35
C LYS A 83 15.01 32.79 -14.96
N ARG A 84 15.51 31.54 -14.85
CA ARG A 84 16.75 31.13 -15.53
C ARG A 84 16.58 31.19 -17.05
N LEU A 85 15.42 30.80 -17.57
CA LEU A 85 15.11 30.83 -19.01
C LEU A 85 15.04 32.26 -19.57
N GLU A 86 14.72 33.26 -18.74
CA GLU A 86 14.71 34.68 -19.13
C GLU A 86 16.12 35.30 -19.23
N ARG A 87 17.17 34.59 -18.79
CA ARG A 87 18.54 35.12 -18.81
C ARG A 87 19.08 35.23 -20.24
N LYS A 88 19.85 36.29 -20.48
CA LYS A 88 20.58 36.46 -21.74
C LYS A 88 21.81 35.57 -21.79
N GLY A 89 22.17 35.10 -22.99
CA GLY A 89 23.40 34.37 -23.24
C GLY A 89 23.33 32.86 -22.95
N LEU A 90 22.12 32.30 -22.83
CA LEU A 90 21.92 30.85 -22.78
C LEU A 90 22.32 30.22 -24.11
N THR A 91 22.96 29.06 -24.06
CA THR A 91 23.08 28.19 -25.21
C THR A 91 21.76 27.45 -25.45
N TYR A 92 21.59 26.90 -26.66
CA TYR A 92 20.45 26.02 -26.95
C TYR A 92 20.36 24.84 -25.97
N GLN A 93 21.51 24.26 -25.60
CA GLN A 93 21.55 23.15 -24.65
C GLN A 93 21.05 23.58 -23.26
N ASP A 94 21.51 24.74 -22.76
CA ASP A 94 21.06 25.25 -21.46
C ASP A 94 19.54 25.45 -21.44
N GLU A 95 18.97 25.99 -22.52
CA GLU A 95 17.52 26.16 -22.64
C GLU A 95 16.76 24.84 -22.61
N GLU A 96 17.21 23.83 -23.37
CA GLU A 96 16.53 22.53 -23.42
C GLU A 96 16.66 21.77 -22.11
N ASP A 97 17.78 21.88 -21.40
CA ASP A 97 17.96 21.28 -20.08
C ASP A 97 17.00 21.94 -19.06
N ILE A 98 16.90 23.27 -19.05
CA ILE A 98 15.95 24.01 -18.19
C ILE A 98 14.50 23.64 -18.51
N LYS A 99 14.13 23.57 -19.80
CA LYS A 99 12.77 23.16 -20.22
C LYS A 99 12.47 21.74 -19.81
N THR A 100 13.44 20.83 -19.88
CA THR A 100 13.30 19.44 -19.44
C THR A 100 13.05 19.37 -17.94
N GLU A 101 13.80 20.13 -17.14
CA GLU A 101 13.61 20.22 -15.69
C GLU A 101 12.24 20.77 -15.28
N ILE A 102 11.69 21.73 -16.06
CA ILE A 102 10.31 22.22 -15.89
C ILE A 102 9.31 21.10 -16.18
N ARG A 103 9.41 20.45 -17.34
CA ARG A 103 8.50 19.37 -17.75
C ARG A 103 8.51 18.22 -16.75
N ASN A 104 9.68 17.85 -16.22
CA ASN A 104 9.82 16.81 -15.21
C ASN A 104 9.05 17.18 -13.93
N ARG A 105 9.19 18.41 -13.42
CA ARG A 105 8.48 18.87 -12.22
C ARG A 105 6.97 18.96 -12.44
N GLU A 106 6.53 19.47 -13.59
CA GLU A 106 5.11 19.47 -13.95
C GLU A 106 4.52 18.06 -14.01
N HIS A 107 5.30 17.09 -14.51
CA HIS A 107 4.91 15.69 -14.50
C HIS A 107 4.82 15.15 -13.06
N TYR A 108 5.81 15.41 -12.20
CA TYR A 108 5.81 14.96 -10.82
C TYR A 108 4.64 15.53 -10.01
N ILE A 109 4.30 16.81 -10.17
CA ILE A 109 3.13 17.41 -9.52
C ILE A 109 1.85 16.63 -9.86
N LYS A 110 1.66 16.26 -11.13
CA LYS A 110 0.49 15.50 -11.58
C LYS A 110 0.46 14.09 -10.99
N GLU A 111 1.60 13.41 -10.95
CA GLU A 111 1.69 12.06 -10.38
C GLU A 111 1.48 12.06 -8.85
N ILE A 112 2.06 13.03 -8.15
CA ILE A 112 1.88 13.22 -6.70
C ILE A 112 0.41 13.49 -6.37
N GLU A 113 -0.28 14.28 -7.18
CA GLU A 113 -1.71 14.55 -7.00
C GLU A 113 -2.57 13.28 -7.21
N LYS A 114 -2.21 12.41 -8.16
CA LYS A 114 -2.88 11.11 -8.32
C LYS A 114 -2.67 10.22 -7.09
N ILE A 115 -1.43 10.12 -6.62
CA ILE A 115 -1.07 9.34 -5.42
C ILE A 115 -1.84 9.85 -4.21
N LYS A 116 -1.88 11.17 -4.00
CA LYS A 116 -2.61 11.82 -2.91
C LYS A 116 -4.08 11.40 -2.89
N ASN A 117 -4.76 11.56 -4.02
CA ASN A 117 -6.19 11.25 -4.13
C ASN A 117 -6.47 9.78 -3.87
N GLN A 118 -5.65 8.89 -4.45
CA GLN A 118 -5.75 7.45 -4.25
C GLN A 118 -5.48 7.07 -2.78
N TYR A 119 -4.45 7.64 -2.17
CA TYR A 119 -4.06 7.39 -0.78
C TYR A 119 -5.16 7.78 0.21
N PHE A 120 -5.69 9.00 0.12
CA PHE A 120 -6.71 9.45 1.07
C PHE A 120 -8.02 8.67 0.93
N LEU A 121 -8.41 8.29 -0.29
CA LEU A 121 -9.55 7.40 -0.51
C LEU A 121 -9.32 6.04 0.17
N ALA A 122 -8.18 5.41 -0.10
CA ALA A 122 -7.85 4.10 0.44
C ALA A 122 -7.72 4.11 1.97
N LYS A 123 -7.09 5.14 2.54
CA LYS A 123 -6.97 5.35 3.99
C LYS A 123 -8.33 5.49 4.64
N GLN A 124 -9.22 6.29 4.07
CA GLN A 124 -10.57 6.48 4.61
C GLN A 124 -11.39 5.18 4.58
N GLU A 125 -11.38 4.44 3.45
CA GLU A 125 -12.07 3.15 3.35
C GLU A 125 -11.50 2.14 4.36
N TYR A 126 -10.17 2.09 4.51
CA TYR A 126 -9.50 1.20 5.45
C TYR A 126 -9.83 1.53 6.90
N GLU A 127 -9.69 2.78 7.32
CA GLU A 127 -10.01 3.21 8.69
C GLU A 127 -11.48 2.93 9.03
N LEU A 128 -12.40 3.18 8.10
CA LEU A 128 -13.81 2.85 8.26
C LEU A 128 -14.01 1.34 8.46
N PHE A 129 -13.45 0.52 7.56
CA PHE A 129 -13.54 -0.94 7.63
C PHE A 129 -12.99 -1.49 8.95
N ARG A 130 -11.83 -1.00 9.41
CA ARG A 130 -11.21 -1.42 10.67
C ARG A 130 -12.02 -0.99 11.91
N HIS A 131 -12.79 0.09 11.80
CA HIS A 131 -13.65 0.57 12.87
C HIS A 131 -14.97 -0.20 12.97
N THR A 132 -15.61 -0.48 11.83
CA THR A 132 -16.94 -1.09 11.76
C THR A 132 -16.90 -2.62 11.81
N ASP A 133 -15.94 -3.24 11.14
CA ASP A 133 -15.87 -4.69 11.02
C ASP A 133 -14.89 -5.31 12.05
N LYS A 134 -15.47 -5.92 13.08
CA LYS A 134 -14.74 -6.68 14.11
C LYS A 134 -14.62 -8.17 13.80
N ILE A 135 -15.19 -8.65 12.70
CA ILE A 135 -15.17 -10.07 12.32
C ILE A 135 -13.73 -10.53 12.10
N ILE A 136 -12.89 -9.75 11.41
CA ILE A 136 -11.47 -10.09 11.24
C ILE A 136 -10.75 -10.14 12.59
N GLU A 137 -11.00 -9.19 13.49
CA GLU A 137 -10.39 -9.17 14.81
C GLU A 137 -10.78 -10.39 15.66
N LEU A 138 -12.03 -10.85 15.53
CA LEU A 138 -12.57 -11.97 16.30
C LEU A 138 -12.22 -13.35 15.73
N TYR A 139 -12.24 -13.51 14.40
CA TYR A 139 -12.24 -14.83 13.75
C TYR A 139 -11.00 -15.13 12.91
N ALA A 140 -10.23 -14.13 12.48
CA ALA A 140 -9.03 -14.36 11.69
C ALA A 140 -7.94 -15.09 12.50
N SER A 141 -7.10 -15.87 11.83
CA SER A 141 -5.88 -16.40 12.46
C SER A 141 -4.91 -15.28 12.85
N GLN A 142 -3.96 -15.65 13.71
CA GLN A 142 -2.88 -14.76 14.08
C GLN A 142 -2.00 -14.37 12.89
N ASP A 143 -1.84 -15.25 11.89
CA ASP A 143 -1.01 -14.97 10.71
C ASP A 143 -1.61 -13.85 9.86
N VAL A 144 -2.93 -13.86 9.65
CA VAL A 144 -3.64 -12.75 8.98
C VAL A 144 -3.49 -11.47 9.78
N LYS A 145 -3.68 -11.51 11.10
CA LYS A 145 -3.54 -10.33 11.97
C LYS A 145 -2.12 -9.76 11.95
N ASN A 146 -1.10 -10.62 11.99
CA ASN A 146 0.29 -10.21 11.89
C ASN A 146 0.58 -9.56 10.53
N CYS A 147 0.07 -10.13 9.44
CA CYS A 147 0.23 -9.55 8.11
C CYS A 147 -0.44 -8.17 7.99
N LEU A 148 -1.58 -7.96 8.65
CA LEU A 148 -2.22 -6.65 8.72
C LEU A 148 -1.40 -5.63 9.52
N VAL A 149 -0.75 -6.04 10.60
CA VAL A 149 0.17 -5.16 11.33
C VAL A 149 1.36 -4.76 10.45
N GLU A 150 1.91 -5.70 9.67
CA GLU A 150 2.97 -5.39 8.71
C GLU A 150 2.50 -4.40 7.63
N PHE A 151 1.28 -4.57 7.12
CA PHE A 151 0.65 -3.62 6.21
C PHE A 151 0.56 -2.22 6.84
N ASP A 152 0.03 -2.13 8.06
CA ASP A 152 -0.15 -0.87 8.79
C ASP A 152 1.17 -0.12 8.97
N VAL A 153 2.20 -0.83 9.40
CA VAL A 153 3.55 -0.27 9.56
C VAL A 153 4.11 0.19 8.21
N THR A 154 3.82 -0.53 7.13
CA THR A 154 4.40 -0.23 5.81
C THR A 154 3.81 1.02 5.19
N TRP A 155 2.48 1.16 5.16
CA TRP A 155 1.89 2.39 4.61
C TRP A 155 2.16 3.59 5.52
N HIS A 156 2.18 3.41 6.85
CA HIS A 156 2.56 4.47 7.78
C HIS A 156 3.99 4.95 7.53
N ASN A 157 4.94 4.03 7.39
CA ASN A 157 6.32 4.38 7.06
C ASN A 157 6.43 5.12 5.73
N ALA A 158 5.65 4.73 4.74
CA ALA A 158 5.65 5.34 3.42
C ALA A 158 5.12 6.77 3.45
N PHE A 159 3.89 6.96 3.95
CA PHE A 159 3.14 8.21 3.80
C PHE A 159 3.25 9.17 5.00
N ILE A 160 3.58 8.65 6.19
CA ILE A 160 3.73 9.45 7.41
C ILE A 160 5.21 9.63 7.76
N ALA A 161 6.01 8.58 7.76
CA ALA A 161 7.44 8.72 8.04
C ALA A 161 8.27 9.18 6.82
N GLY A 162 7.70 9.16 5.61
CA GLY A 162 8.39 9.60 4.41
C GLY A 162 9.47 8.63 3.94
N ARG A 163 9.14 7.36 3.76
CA ARG A 163 10.06 6.33 3.23
C ARG A 163 9.64 5.88 1.85
N THR A 164 10.61 5.50 1.02
CA THR A 164 10.33 4.88 -0.29
C THR A 164 9.64 3.53 -0.12
N LEU A 165 8.75 3.22 -1.04
CA LEU A 165 8.14 1.89 -1.13
C LEU A 165 8.88 1.00 -2.14
N GLU A 166 9.47 1.60 -3.17
CA GLU A 166 10.29 0.88 -4.16
C GLU A 166 11.58 0.37 -3.51
N TYR A 167 11.95 -0.87 -3.84
CA TYR A 167 13.29 -1.36 -3.54
C TYR A 167 14.32 -0.71 -4.46
N ALA A 168 15.60 -0.82 -4.08
CA ALA A 168 16.70 -0.23 -4.85
C ALA A 168 16.82 -0.77 -6.30
N ASP A 169 16.20 -1.91 -6.60
CA ASP A 169 16.17 -2.49 -7.96
C ASP A 169 15.03 -1.95 -8.84
N GLY A 170 14.10 -1.18 -8.27
CA GLY A 170 12.95 -0.57 -8.96
C GLY A 170 11.94 -1.56 -9.55
N ARG A 171 12.05 -2.87 -9.25
CA ARG A 171 11.20 -3.92 -9.87
C ARG A 171 10.08 -4.38 -8.98
N GLN A 172 10.23 -4.22 -7.67
CA GLN A 172 9.29 -4.66 -6.65
C GLN A 172 9.00 -3.55 -5.66
N ASN A 173 7.90 -3.70 -4.96
CA ASN A 173 7.41 -2.73 -4.00
C ASN A 173 6.95 -3.44 -2.72
N ARG A 174 7.28 -2.84 -1.58
CA ARG A 174 6.94 -3.41 -0.25
C ARG A 174 5.43 -3.61 -0.07
N LEU A 175 4.58 -2.74 -0.61
CA LEU A 175 3.12 -2.91 -0.52
C LEU A 175 2.63 -4.05 -1.39
N ASP A 176 3.20 -4.26 -2.57
CA ASP A 176 2.82 -5.36 -3.46
C ASP A 176 3.21 -6.73 -2.86
N ASP A 177 4.36 -6.81 -2.20
CA ASP A 177 4.77 -8.01 -1.44
C ASP A 177 3.79 -8.32 -0.30
N ILE A 178 3.39 -7.30 0.46
CA ILE A 178 2.46 -7.47 1.58
C ILE A 178 1.06 -7.85 1.09
N ARG A 179 0.59 -7.28 -0.03
CA ARG A 179 -0.67 -7.67 -0.66
C ARG A 179 -0.67 -9.15 -1.01
N TRP A 180 0.37 -9.60 -1.70
CA TRP A 180 0.51 -10.99 -2.08
C TRP A 180 0.57 -11.90 -0.84
N LYS A 181 1.37 -11.53 0.17
CA LYS A 181 1.45 -12.26 1.44
C LYS A 181 0.09 -12.36 2.13
N LEU A 182 -0.65 -11.24 2.18
CA LEU A 182 -1.97 -11.18 2.80
C LEU A 182 -2.96 -12.13 2.10
N GLU A 183 -2.97 -12.15 0.76
CA GLU A 183 -3.79 -13.08 0.00
C GLU A 183 -3.45 -14.54 0.33
N GLN A 184 -2.16 -14.90 0.43
CA GLN A 184 -1.75 -16.27 0.77
C GLN A 184 -2.18 -16.67 2.18
N VAL A 185 -1.99 -15.80 3.18
CA VAL A 185 -2.41 -16.12 4.55
C VAL A 185 -3.92 -16.18 4.67
N ILE A 186 -4.68 -15.34 3.94
CA ILE A 186 -6.15 -15.42 3.88
C ILE A 186 -6.60 -16.75 3.26
N ARG A 187 -6.02 -17.17 2.15
CA ARG A 187 -6.38 -18.44 1.50
C ARG A 187 -6.10 -19.64 2.41
N THR A 188 -4.98 -19.62 3.11
CA THR A 188 -4.63 -20.63 4.13
C THR A 188 -5.62 -20.58 5.30
N ASP A 189 -5.98 -19.38 5.76
CA ASP A 189 -6.89 -19.17 6.88
C ASP A 189 -8.31 -19.69 6.61
N LEU A 190 -8.75 -19.53 5.35
CA LEU A 190 -9.98 -20.08 4.81
C LEU A 190 -9.86 -21.58 4.48
N GLY A 191 -8.67 -22.19 4.52
CA GLY A 191 -8.46 -23.61 4.24
C GLY A 191 -8.60 -23.96 2.76
N ILE A 192 -8.29 -23.02 1.87
CA ILE A 192 -8.27 -23.20 0.41
C ILE A 192 -6.97 -23.89 -0.04
N ILE A 193 -5.87 -23.62 0.67
CA ILE A 193 -4.52 -24.17 0.44
C ILE A 193 -4.06 -24.87 1.73
#